data_AF-A0A6G9CX69-F1
#
_entry.id   AF-A0A6G9CX69-F1
#
_cell.length_a   1.000
_cell.length_b   1.000
_cell.length_c   1.000
_cell.angle_alpha   90.00
_cell.angle_beta   90.00
_cell.angle_gamma   90.00
#
_symmetry.space_group_name_H-M   'P 1'
#
loop_
_entity.id
_entity.type
_entity.pdbx_description
1 polymer ?
#
loop_
_entity_poly.entity_id
_entity_poly.type
_entity_poly.pdbx_seq_one_letter_code
_entity_poly.pdbx_strand_id
1 'polypeptide(L)' 'MTENSRLSAGDVAPDFTLPDADGNEVSLHDYRGRKVIVYFYPAASTPGCTKQALRLP' A
#
# COMPACT_ATOMS: atom_id res chain seq x y z
N MET A 1 -13.74 -15.87 1.25
CA MET A 1 -15.07 -15.26 1.13
C MET A 1 -14.86 -13.84 0.60
N THR A 2 -14.83 -13.67 -0.73
CA THR A 2 -14.68 -12.34 -1.33
C THR A 2 -16.07 -11.80 -1.60
N GLU A 3 -16.64 -11.09 -0.64
CA GLU A 3 -17.75 -10.18 -0.94
C GLU A 3 -17.18 -9.00 -1.72
N ASN A 4 -17.56 -8.87 -2.98
CA ASN A 4 -17.13 -7.78 -3.86
C ASN A 4 -17.95 -6.50 -3.54
N SER A 5 -17.87 -6.03 -2.30
CA SER A 5 -18.50 -4.79 -1.87
C SER A 5 -17.59 -3.61 -2.18
N ARG A 6 -18.02 -2.79 -3.14
CA ARG A 6 -17.32 -1.56 -3.51
C ARG A 6 -17.58 -0.48 -2.46
N LEU A 7 -16.52 0.05 -1.86
CA LEU A 7 -16.61 1.15 -0.90
C LEU A 7 -17.12 2.44 -1.55
N SER A 8 -17.92 3.17 -0.77
CA SER A 8 -18.44 4.51 -1.06
C SER A 8 -17.88 5.53 -0.06
N ALA A 9 -17.97 6.81 -0.41
CA ALA A 9 -17.53 7.87 0.50
C ALA A 9 -18.39 7.89 1.77
N GLY A 10 -17.73 7.94 2.93
CA GLY A 10 -18.38 7.86 4.24
C GLY A 10 -18.37 6.47 4.86
N ASP A 11 -18.10 5.42 4.08
CA ASP A 11 -17.93 4.07 4.62
C ASP A 11 -16.73 4.01 5.56
N VAL A 12 -16.86 3.21 6.62
CA VAL A 12 -15.72 2.87 7.47
C VAL A 12 -14.75 2.04 6.63
N ALA A 13 -13.51 2.53 6.49
CA ALA A 13 -12.46 1.79 5.81
C ALA A 13 -12.27 0.40 6.48
N PRO A 14 -12.28 -0.70 5.70
CA PRO A 14 -12.05 -2.05 6.22
C PRO A 14 -10.71 -2.12 6.94
N ASP A 15 -10.70 -2.83 8.07
CA ASP A 15 -9.47 -3.01 8.81
C ASP A 15 -8.60 -4.07 8.13
N PHE A 16 -7.29 -3.81 8.12
CA PHE A 16 -6.29 -4.74 7.61
C PHE A 16 -4.96 -4.50 8.29
N THR A 17 -4.18 -5.57 8.38
CA THR A 17 -2.79 -5.54 8.81
C THR A 17 -1.95 -6.14 7.70
N LEU A 18 -0.85 -5.46 7.35
CA LEU A 18 0.10 -5.91 6.35
C LEU A 18 1.53 -5.68 6.86
N PRO A 19 2.49 -6.53 6.48
CA PRO A 19 3.89 -6.25 6.73
C PRO A 19 4.36 -5.06 5.89
N ASP A 20 5.17 -4.19 6.48
CA ASP A 20 5.92 -3.16 5.76
C ASP A 20 7.15 -3.74 5.02
N ALA A 21 7.97 -2.86 4.45
CA ALA A 21 9.17 -3.25 3.70
C ALA A 21 10.25 -3.92 4.57
N ASP A 22 10.23 -3.70 5.89
CA ASP A 22 11.14 -4.27 6.87
C ASP A 22 10.54 -5.51 7.57
N GLY A 23 9.30 -5.87 7.24
CA GLY A 23 8.58 -7.00 7.81
C GLY A 23 7.86 -6.69 9.13
N ASN A 24 7.76 -5.42 9.53
CA ASN A 24 6.97 -5.05 10.70
C ASN A 24 5.48 -5.01 10.34
N GLU A 25 4.65 -5.53 11.23
CA GLU A 25 3.19 -5.46 11.06
C GLU A 25 2.70 -4.01 11.19
N VAL A 26 1.94 -3.56 10.20
CA VAL A 26 1.30 -2.24 10.18
C VAL A 26 -0.20 -2.43 10.02
N SER A 27 -0.97 -1.95 10.99
CA SER A 27 -2.43 -2.05 10.97
C SER A 27 -3.08 -0.69 10.67
N LEU A 28 -4.15 -0.68 9.86
CA LEU A 28 -4.86 0.57 9.54
C LEU A 28 -5.44 1.25 10.80
N HIS A 29 -5.83 0.47 11.81
CA HIS A 29 -6.38 1.01 13.06
C HIS A 29 -5.40 1.87 13.87
N ASP A 30 -4.08 1.73 13.68
CA ASP A 30 -3.06 2.48 14.43
C ASP A 30 -3.04 3.95 14.02
N TYR A 31 -3.63 4.27 12.86
CA TYR A 31 -3.68 5.61 12.30
C TYR A 31 -5.04 6.32 12.51
N ARG A 32 -5.93 5.77 13.35
CA ARG A 32 -7.22 6.41 13.67
C ARG A 32 -6.99 7.80 14.27
N GLY A 33 -7.89 8.74 13.93
CA GLY A 33 -7.75 10.15 14.31
C GLY A 33 -6.81 10.97 13.42
N ARG A 34 -6.15 10.35 12.43
CA ARG A 34 -5.31 11.03 11.43
C ARG A 34 -5.93 10.89 10.04
N LYS A 35 -5.58 11.81 9.13
CA LYS A 35 -5.88 11.66 7.70
C LYS A 35 -4.82 10.74 7.09
N VAL A 36 -5.27 9.70 6.40
CA VAL A 36 -4.41 8.66 5.80
C VAL A 36 -4.86 8.43 4.35
N ILE A 37 -3.89 8.20 3.47
CA ILE A 37 -4.12 7.79 2.08
C ILE A 37 -3.54 6.39 1.91
N VAL A 38 -4.36 5.43 1.45
CA VAL A 38 -3.93 4.08 1.11
C VAL A 38 -3.94 3.95 -0.42
N TYR A 39 -2.82 3.49 -0.99
CA TYR A 39 -2.65 3.37 -2.43
C TYR A 39 -2.19 1.95 -2.78
N PHE A 40 -3.01 1.23 -3.55
CA PHE A 40 -2.70 -0.12 -4.03
C PHE A 40 -2.18 -0.06 -5.46
N TYR A 41 -1.09 -0.78 -5.73
CA TYR A 41 -0.51 -0.90 -7.07
C TYR A 41 -0.13 -2.37 -7.34
N PRO A 42 -0.19 -2.88 -8.59
CA PRO A 42 -0.12 -4.32 -8.85
C PRO A 42 1.23 -4.99 -8.55
N ALA A 43 2.34 -4.28 -8.73
CA ALA A 43 3.67 -4.82 -8.51
C ALA A 43 4.67 -3.70 -8.22
N ALA A 44 5.52 -3.94 -7.21
CA ALA A 44 6.66 -3.08 -6.92
C ALA A 44 7.80 -3.38 -7.87
N SER A 45 8.63 -2.37 -8.16
CA SER A 45 9.92 -2.57 -8.84
C SER A 45 9.83 -3.31 -10.19
N THR A 46 8.80 -3.05 -10.99
CA THR A 46 8.70 -3.62 -12.35
C THR A 46 9.74 -2.98 -13.30
N PRO A 47 10.16 -3.68 -14.38
CA PRO A 47 11.33 -3.29 -15.17
C PRO A 47 11.09 -2.02 -15.99
N GLY A 48 11.42 -0.88 -15.39
CA GLY A 48 11.69 0.38 -16.06
C GLY A 48 12.93 1.08 -15.50
N CYS A 49 13.78 0.37 -14.74
CA CYS A 49 14.88 0.97 -13.98
C CYS A 49 16.11 0.04 -13.85
N THR A 50 16.74 -0.33 -14.98
CA THR A 50 18.03 -1.07 -14.95
C THR A 50 18.94 -0.83 -16.16
N LYS A 51 18.98 0.39 -16.74
CA LYS A 51 20.03 0.75 -17.73
C LYS A 51 20.80 2.05 -17.48
N GLN A 52 20.42 2.88 -16.51
CA GLN A 52 21.05 4.21 -16.37
C GLN A 52 21.85 4.45 -15.08
N ALA A 53 21.85 3.53 -14.10
CA ALA A 53 22.66 3.68 -12.89
C ALA A 53 24.10 3.12 -13.00
N LEU A 54 24.54 2.68 -14.19
CA LEU A 54 25.90 2.16 -14.44
C LEU A 54 26.59 2.87 -15.62
N ARG A 55 26.38 4.18 -15.78
CA ARG A 55 27.25 5.00 -16.64
C ARG A 55 27.37 6.43 -16.12
N LEU A 56 27.96 6.57 -14.94
CA LEU A 56 28.73 7.75 -14.61
C LEU A 56 30.21 7.30 -14.60
N PRO A 57 30.99 7.62 -15.65
CA PRO A 57 32.42 7.85 -15.45
C PRO A 57 32.66 9.06 -14.54
#